data_AF-A0A662DY14-F1
#
_entry.id   AF-A0A662DY14-F1
#
_cell.length_a   1.000
_cell.length_b   1.000
_cell.length_c   1.000
_cell.angle_alpha   90.00
_cell.angle_beta   90.00
_cell.angle_gamma   90.00
#
_symmetry.space_group_name_H-M   'P 1'
#
loop_
_entity.id
_entity.type
_entity.pdbx_description
1 polymer ?
#
loop_
_entity_poly.entity_id
_entity_poly.type
_entity_poly.pdbx_seq_one_letter_code
_entity_poly.pdbx_strand_id
1 'polypeptide(L)'
;MSRVLFLLFFLVATVPTLAGTDGRGLGLLFRNPSKDPHGRQVKTLADVESAKDGELPSSYDNTAYLPPVDSQGGQGSCVAWAVGYYMRAEMENFALGRTDPAQRAMDCNRFSPAFLYNMIHVSGDNGAYYSDAFQVLATLGCSSWAALPYTDGNYSKWPSEAAFMESMRYRTTANGDDYYWKKIMGNSDIDDIKRLVVAGTAPIVSIFVYPPYNSLDETNDDYTITDGHSGDLGGGHAQCIVGYDDNHESSDGMGAFLVVNSWGEDWGNHGFYWLSYNAVKYHDTNHDGTVDEDDAAITTGRIYWVDRRMYQSAQYLAKFNIRHSASRSIEIQLAHGDATIQLLDLYVKLRGQRDYQAFTDSYFVVDVDDLFTETTKDSLPLQLNIRDTVVDEASGEVEDFQFIGPEGVAGCPDVPVAIPQTPGVYGTVEVNPADCLSSKGDVPEFASWQGGAAYLDLAVRGNTAYCVSDGSMDVVDCTDPAQPIRTGQYSALGLSYGVDVFGTTAAIADYSYGLRLLDVSNPGNIQLVGELPISGANPYKVAIDGDVAYVALIRGGFVIADISDPAHPIQKSRVNLDYAYDVKEKDNLLYVADGYSGL
;
A
#
# COMPACT_ATOMS: atom_id res chain seq x y z
N MET A 1 -66.26 1.21 25.60
CA MET A 1 -65.25 0.92 24.54
C MET A 1 -64.36 2.14 24.41
N SER A 2 -63.20 2.13 25.09
CA SER A 2 -62.25 3.25 25.13
C SER A 2 -61.07 2.92 24.22
N ARG A 3 -60.71 3.83 23.32
CA ARG A 3 -59.55 3.71 22.43
C ARG A 3 -58.29 4.05 23.22
N VAL A 4 -57.36 3.11 23.30
CA VAL A 4 -56.01 3.32 23.85
C VAL A 4 -55.11 3.75 22.69
N LEU A 5 -54.56 4.96 22.81
CA LEU A 5 -53.56 5.54 21.92
C LEU A 5 -52.18 5.04 22.38
N PHE A 6 -51.51 4.22 21.57
CA PHE A 6 -50.11 3.87 21.80
C PHE A 6 -49.25 5.00 21.22
N LEU A 7 -48.64 5.82 22.10
CA LEU A 7 -47.50 6.65 21.72
C LEU A 7 -46.26 5.74 21.69
N LEU A 8 -45.71 5.49 20.49
CA LEU A 8 -44.33 5.04 20.36
C LEU A 8 -43.41 6.24 20.59
N PHE A 9 -42.63 6.21 21.67
CA PHE A 9 -41.44 7.04 21.80
C PHE A 9 -40.37 6.47 20.87
N PHE A 10 -40.05 7.18 19.78
CA PHE A 10 -38.80 6.96 19.06
C PHE A 10 -37.67 7.57 19.89
N LEU A 11 -36.86 6.72 20.52
CA LEU A 11 -35.56 7.13 21.03
C LEU A 11 -34.63 7.25 19.82
N VAL A 12 -34.44 8.47 19.32
CA VAL A 12 -33.37 8.75 18.36
C VAL A 12 -32.07 8.75 19.18
N ALA A 13 -31.34 7.65 19.14
CA ALA A 13 -29.94 7.67 19.56
C ALA A 13 -29.20 8.50 18.50
N THR A 14 -28.87 9.73 18.85
CA THR A 14 -27.94 10.56 18.08
C THR A 14 -26.57 9.89 18.16
N VAL A 15 -26.04 9.45 17.02
CA VAL A 15 -24.62 9.10 16.92
C VAL A 15 -23.84 10.38 17.27
N PRO A 16 -22.99 10.38 18.30
CA PRO A 16 -22.21 11.56 18.63
C PRO A 16 -21.32 11.91 17.43
N THR A 17 -21.31 13.18 17.05
CA THR A 17 -20.34 13.71 16.09
C THR A 17 -18.94 13.41 16.59
N LEU A 18 -18.15 12.63 15.84
CA LEU A 18 -16.78 12.18 16.17
C LEU A 18 -15.72 13.30 16.07
N ALA A 19 -16.10 14.55 16.34
CA ALA A 19 -15.16 15.65 16.45
C ALA A 19 -14.48 15.56 17.82
N GLY A 20 -13.15 15.41 17.85
CA GLY A 20 -12.41 15.53 19.10
C GLY A 20 -12.62 16.92 19.72
N THR A 21 -12.57 16.98 21.04
CA THR A 21 -13.02 18.14 21.84
C THR A 21 -12.27 19.44 21.58
N ASP A 22 -11.13 19.38 20.86
CA ASP A 22 -10.22 20.52 20.63
C ASP A 22 -10.00 20.83 19.12
N GLY A 23 -10.90 20.39 18.24
CA GLY A 23 -10.78 20.60 16.79
C GLY A 23 -9.85 19.62 16.07
N ARG A 24 -9.39 18.59 16.79
CA ARG A 24 -8.62 17.46 16.25
C ARG A 24 -9.57 16.30 15.94
N GLY A 25 -9.53 15.78 14.72
CA GLY A 25 -10.42 14.72 14.27
C GLY A 25 -10.09 13.36 14.88
N LEU A 26 -11.12 12.54 15.05
CA LEU A 26 -11.02 11.11 15.35
C LEU A 26 -11.40 10.31 14.10
N GLY A 27 -12.16 9.22 14.23
CA GLY A 27 -12.85 8.60 13.10
C GLY A 27 -12.60 7.12 12.89
N LEU A 28 -11.97 6.42 13.85
CA LEU A 28 -11.92 4.97 13.78
C LEU A 28 -13.25 4.40 14.25
N LEU A 29 -13.88 3.62 13.37
CA LEU A 29 -15.04 2.82 13.71
C LEU A 29 -14.59 1.38 13.99
N PHE A 30 -15.05 0.83 15.11
CA PHE A 30 -14.64 -0.50 15.53
C PHE A 30 -15.51 -1.60 14.89
N ARG A 31 -14.84 -2.57 14.28
CA ARG A 31 -15.43 -3.83 13.83
C ARG A 31 -14.63 -4.98 14.39
N ASN A 32 -15.28 -6.07 14.79
CA ASN A 32 -14.56 -7.28 15.17
C ASN A 32 -13.90 -7.89 13.92
N PRO A 33 -12.57 -7.89 13.82
CA PRO A 33 -11.89 -8.43 12.63
C PRO A 33 -12.04 -9.95 12.51
N SER A 34 -12.43 -10.66 13.58
CA SER A 34 -12.74 -12.10 13.49
C SER A 34 -14.04 -12.40 12.74
N LYS A 35 -14.85 -11.38 12.45
CA LYS A 35 -16.10 -11.47 11.67
C LYS A 35 -15.96 -10.76 10.32
N ASP A 36 -14.73 -10.36 9.97
CA ASP A 36 -14.44 -9.68 8.73
C ASP A 36 -13.81 -10.66 7.74
N PRO A 37 -14.44 -10.92 6.57
CA PRO A 37 -13.89 -11.86 5.60
C PRO A 37 -12.60 -11.37 4.94
N HIS A 38 -12.26 -10.09 5.07
CA HIS A 38 -11.05 -9.49 4.50
C HIS A 38 -9.81 -9.62 5.40
N GLY A 39 -10.00 -10.00 6.67
CA GLY A 39 -8.96 -9.94 7.71
C GLY A 39 -8.44 -11.31 8.12
N ARG A 40 -7.13 -11.52 7.98
CA ARG A 40 -6.44 -12.72 8.43
C ARG A 40 -5.98 -12.62 9.87
N GLN A 41 -6.49 -13.49 10.74
CA GLN A 41 -5.94 -13.58 12.10
C GLN A 41 -4.58 -14.29 12.10
N VAL A 42 -3.54 -13.57 12.54
CA VAL A 42 -2.20 -14.12 12.71
C VAL A 42 -1.99 -14.56 14.16
N LYS A 43 -1.66 -15.83 14.35
CA LYS A 43 -1.30 -16.40 15.67
C LYS A 43 0.20 -16.35 15.91
N THR A 44 0.97 -16.64 14.86
CA THR A 44 2.44 -16.66 14.83
C THR A 44 2.91 -15.99 13.55
N LEU A 45 4.04 -15.29 13.59
CA LEU A 45 4.59 -14.59 12.42
C LEU A 45 5.33 -15.48 11.41
N ALA A 46 5.35 -16.80 11.58
CA ALA A 46 6.15 -17.72 10.77
C ALA A 46 5.93 -17.65 9.25
N ASP A 47 4.76 -17.18 8.80
CA ASP A 47 4.39 -17.06 7.38
C ASP A 47 4.09 -15.60 6.96
N VAL A 48 4.59 -14.62 7.72
CA VAL A 48 4.36 -13.19 7.45
C VAL A 48 5.65 -12.59 6.91
N GLU A 49 5.63 -12.07 5.68
CA GLU A 49 6.83 -11.57 5.00
C GLU A 49 7.44 -10.36 5.72
N SER A 50 6.58 -9.49 6.27
CA SER A 50 6.99 -8.36 7.12
C SER A 50 7.55 -8.75 8.48
N ALA A 51 7.75 -10.03 8.81
CA ALA A 51 8.35 -10.43 10.07
C ALA A 51 9.78 -10.94 9.90
N LYS A 52 10.72 -10.35 10.64
CA LYS A 52 12.11 -10.82 10.70
C LYS A 52 12.32 -11.82 11.83
N ASP A 53 12.96 -12.95 11.51
CA ASP A 53 13.55 -13.85 12.50
C ASP A 53 14.90 -13.29 12.98
N GLY A 54 15.16 -13.35 14.29
CA GLY A 54 16.43 -12.88 14.86
C GLY A 54 16.34 -12.40 16.30
N GLU A 55 17.49 -12.04 16.88
CA GLU A 55 17.57 -11.36 18.17
C GLU A 55 17.07 -9.92 18.02
N LEU A 56 16.10 -9.53 18.85
CA LEU A 56 15.54 -8.17 18.82
C LEU A 56 16.45 -7.22 19.61
N PRO A 57 16.77 -6.03 19.08
CA PRO A 57 17.45 -5.00 19.87
C PRO A 57 16.53 -4.52 21.00
N SER A 58 17.10 -3.99 22.10
CA SER A 58 16.31 -3.47 23.22
C SER A 58 15.54 -2.19 22.88
N SER A 59 15.90 -1.52 21.80
CA SER A 59 15.18 -0.35 21.27
C SER A 59 15.34 -0.27 19.76
N TYR A 60 14.34 0.27 19.07
CA TYR A 60 14.39 0.51 17.62
C TYR A 60 13.50 1.71 17.25
N ASP A 61 13.89 2.46 16.23
CA ASP A 61 13.24 3.72 15.84
C ASP A 61 13.23 3.87 14.31
N ASN A 62 12.03 3.87 13.71
CA ASN A 62 11.80 4.08 12.28
C ASN A 62 11.35 5.50 11.92
N THR A 63 11.41 6.48 12.83
CA THR A 63 11.01 7.87 12.54
C THR A 63 11.78 8.47 11.35
N ALA A 64 12.98 7.99 11.09
CA ALA A 64 13.78 8.35 9.91
C ALA A 64 13.14 7.94 8.57
N TYR A 65 12.17 7.02 8.56
CA TYR A 65 11.47 6.54 7.37
C TYR A 65 10.04 7.08 7.23
N LEU A 66 9.52 7.83 8.20
CA LEU A 66 8.16 8.39 8.11
C LEU A 66 8.08 9.54 7.09
N PRO A 67 6.93 9.88 6.52
CA PRO A 67 6.76 11.23 5.99
C PRO A 67 6.85 12.26 7.13
N PRO A 68 6.94 13.57 6.84
CA PRO A 68 6.80 14.60 7.87
C PRO A 68 5.53 14.40 8.69
N VAL A 69 5.60 14.63 9.99
CA VAL A 69 4.41 14.63 10.87
C VAL A 69 3.45 15.70 10.36
N ASP A 70 2.19 15.33 10.17
CA ASP A 70 1.17 16.24 9.64
C ASP A 70 -0.20 15.93 10.28
N SER A 71 -1.20 16.73 9.94
CA SER A 71 -2.48 16.78 10.65
C SER A 71 -3.67 16.46 9.75
N GLN A 72 -4.54 15.59 10.26
CA GLN A 72 -5.86 15.33 9.69
C GLN A 72 -6.85 16.50 9.88
N GLY A 73 -6.46 17.53 10.63
CA GLY A 73 -7.36 18.62 11.00
C GLY A 73 -8.57 18.11 11.79
N GLY A 74 -9.75 18.65 11.51
CA GLY A 74 -11.01 18.24 12.13
C GLY A 74 -11.68 17.02 11.49
N GLN A 75 -11.23 16.59 10.31
CA GLN A 75 -11.83 15.49 9.55
C GLN A 75 -11.70 14.16 10.28
N GLY A 76 -12.72 13.31 10.20
CA GLY A 76 -12.78 11.97 10.79
C GLY A 76 -11.90 10.93 10.09
N SER A 77 -10.68 11.28 9.68
CA SER A 77 -9.87 10.52 8.70
C SER A 77 -8.68 9.76 9.26
N CYS A 78 -8.57 9.60 10.59
CA CYS A 78 -7.42 8.95 11.24
C CYS A 78 -7.03 7.58 10.63
N VAL A 79 -8.02 6.79 10.20
CA VAL A 79 -7.78 5.50 9.53
C VAL A 79 -6.96 5.65 8.25
N ALA A 80 -7.33 6.61 7.38
CA ALA A 80 -6.62 6.86 6.13
C ALA A 80 -5.21 7.43 6.35
N TRP A 81 -5.05 8.22 7.42
CA TRP A 81 -3.75 8.72 7.84
C TRP A 81 -2.83 7.61 8.35
N ALA A 82 -3.32 6.74 9.23
CA ALA A 82 -2.55 5.61 9.72
C ALA A 82 -2.19 4.63 8.58
N VAL A 83 -3.18 4.22 7.77
CA VAL A 83 -2.99 3.21 6.71
C VAL A 83 -2.17 3.74 5.53
N GLY A 84 -2.56 4.88 4.98
CA GLY A 84 -1.92 5.45 3.79
C GLY A 84 -0.72 6.30 4.15
N TYR A 85 -0.94 7.40 4.87
CA TYR A 85 0.10 8.41 5.08
C TYR A 85 1.28 7.88 5.89
N TYR A 86 1.06 7.17 7.00
CA TYR A 86 2.17 6.67 7.83
C TYR A 86 2.63 5.26 7.45
N MET A 87 1.80 4.22 7.64
CA MET A 87 2.21 2.83 7.45
C MET A 87 2.73 2.58 6.03
N ARG A 88 1.95 2.93 4.99
CA ARG A 88 2.35 2.67 3.60
C ARG A 88 3.56 3.51 3.17
N ALA A 89 3.69 4.75 3.64
CA ALA A 89 4.87 5.58 3.36
C ALA A 89 6.14 5.04 4.03
N GLU A 90 6.05 4.61 5.30
CA GLU A 90 7.17 3.99 6.00
C GLU A 90 7.67 2.77 5.24
N MET A 91 6.76 1.87 4.85
CA MET A 91 7.11 0.67 4.07
C MET A 91 7.84 1.02 2.77
N GLU A 92 7.41 2.09 2.07
CA GLU A 92 8.08 2.53 0.84
C GLU A 92 9.47 3.10 1.12
N ASN A 93 9.57 3.98 2.11
CA ASN A 93 10.80 4.66 2.47
C ASN A 93 11.83 3.67 3.02
N PHE A 94 11.41 2.75 3.88
CA PHE A 94 12.24 1.69 4.43
C PHE A 94 12.80 0.80 3.31
N ALA A 95 11.93 0.33 2.40
CA ALA A 95 12.35 -0.52 1.30
C ALA A 95 13.29 0.20 0.31
N LEU A 96 13.16 1.52 0.17
CA LEU A 96 14.01 2.37 -0.66
C LEU A 96 15.22 2.94 0.08
N GLY A 97 15.42 2.64 1.38
CA GLY A 97 16.44 3.29 2.21
C GLY A 97 16.32 4.82 2.25
N ARG A 98 15.12 5.37 1.98
CA ARG A 98 14.84 6.79 1.88
C ARG A 98 14.74 7.41 3.27
N THR A 99 15.86 7.91 3.79
CA THR A 99 15.93 8.56 5.11
C THR A 99 16.05 10.09 5.03
N ASP A 100 16.42 10.64 3.88
CA ASP A 100 16.55 12.09 3.66
C ASP A 100 15.20 12.81 3.90
N PRO A 101 15.09 13.70 4.90
CA PRO A 101 13.86 14.43 5.18
C PRO A 101 13.32 15.22 3.97
N ALA A 102 14.20 15.77 3.13
CA ALA A 102 13.79 16.55 1.96
C ALA A 102 13.11 15.65 0.92
N GLN A 103 13.58 14.42 0.74
CA GLN A 103 12.96 13.45 -0.16
C GLN A 103 11.64 12.93 0.40
N ARG A 104 11.57 12.63 1.71
CA ARG A 104 10.35 12.15 2.39
C ARG A 104 9.24 13.22 2.41
N ALA A 105 9.60 14.50 2.37
CA ALA A 105 8.65 15.61 2.34
C ALA A 105 8.06 15.91 0.95
N MET A 106 8.60 15.32 -0.13
CA MET A 106 8.09 15.56 -1.48
C MET A 106 6.67 15.00 -1.65
N ASP A 107 5.77 15.76 -2.27
CA ASP A 107 4.37 15.35 -2.49
C ASP A 107 4.23 14.03 -3.27
N CYS A 108 5.19 13.69 -4.14
CA CYS A 108 5.23 12.43 -4.87
C CYS A 108 5.69 11.22 -4.02
N ASN A 109 6.32 11.47 -2.87
CA ASN A 109 6.82 10.42 -1.96
C ASN A 109 5.93 10.24 -0.71
N ARG A 110 4.91 11.08 -0.55
CA ARG A 110 3.90 10.98 0.51
C ARG A 110 2.63 10.36 -0.06
N PHE A 111 1.99 9.46 0.66
CA PHE A 111 0.72 8.87 0.25
C PHE A 111 -0.45 9.78 0.64
N SER A 112 -1.50 9.82 -0.18
CA SER A 112 -2.66 10.67 0.07
C SER A 112 -3.66 10.02 1.02
N PRO A 113 -3.92 10.59 2.23
CA PRO A 113 -5.06 10.17 3.03
C PRO A 113 -6.39 10.41 2.31
N ALA A 114 -6.48 11.42 1.44
CA ALA A 114 -7.70 11.73 0.70
C ALA A 114 -8.04 10.64 -0.33
N PHE A 115 -7.04 9.96 -0.90
CA PHE A 115 -7.29 8.81 -1.78
C PHE A 115 -8.07 7.73 -1.05
N LEU A 116 -7.62 7.32 0.13
CA LEU A 116 -8.32 6.32 0.93
C LEU A 116 -9.64 6.88 1.49
N TYR A 117 -9.58 7.97 2.26
CA TYR A 117 -10.72 8.45 3.04
C TYR A 117 -11.93 8.79 2.16
N ASN A 118 -11.71 9.40 1.00
CA ASN A 118 -12.78 9.77 0.08
C ASN A 118 -13.45 8.54 -0.57
N MET A 119 -12.95 7.33 -0.36
CA MET A 119 -13.60 6.10 -0.82
C MET A 119 -14.27 5.30 0.31
N ILE A 120 -13.83 5.49 1.56
CA ILE A 120 -14.18 4.58 2.67
C ILE A 120 -14.94 5.23 3.82
N HIS A 121 -15.02 6.57 3.87
CA HIS A 121 -15.71 7.24 4.97
C HIS A 121 -17.18 6.81 5.01
N VAL A 122 -17.75 6.64 6.21
CA VAL A 122 -19.19 6.43 6.36
C VAL A 122 -19.95 7.74 6.13
N SER A 123 -21.28 7.70 6.04
CA SER A 123 -22.13 8.87 5.76
C SER A 123 -21.64 10.18 6.41
N GLY A 124 -21.33 11.20 5.60
CA GLY A 124 -20.73 12.45 6.06
C GLY A 124 -19.26 12.31 6.46
N ASP A 125 -18.81 13.10 7.42
CA ASP A 125 -17.45 13.07 7.96
C ASP A 125 -17.41 12.32 9.29
N ASN A 126 -17.79 11.04 9.27
CA ASN A 126 -18.10 10.25 10.47
C ASN A 126 -17.22 9.01 10.64
N GLY A 127 -16.01 9.03 10.06
CA GLY A 127 -15.04 7.95 10.26
C GLY A 127 -15.10 6.83 9.23
N ALA A 128 -14.25 5.82 9.43
CA ALA A 128 -14.12 4.66 8.55
C ALA A 128 -13.69 3.40 9.33
N TYR A 129 -13.81 2.24 8.69
CA TYR A 129 -13.28 0.97 9.20
C TYR A 129 -11.92 0.67 8.59
N TYR A 130 -11.04 -0.03 9.33
CA TYR A 130 -9.79 -0.55 8.77
C TYR A 130 -10.01 -1.50 7.60
N SER A 131 -11.05 -2.34 7.67
CA SER A 131 -11.39 -3.30 6.62
C SER A 131 -11.46 -2.63 5.25
N ASP A 132 -12.10 -1.46 5.21
CA ASP A 132 -12.39 -0.75 3.98
C ASP A 132 -11.11 -0.06 3.46
N ALA A 133 -10.32 0.50 4.36
CA ALA A 133 -9.02 1.09 4.03
C ALA A 133 -8.03 0.06 3.47
N PHE A 134 -7.95 -1.10 4.10
CA PHE A 134 -7.06 -2.18 3.65
C PHE A 134 -7.55 -2.83 2.37
N GLN A 135 -8.87 -2.99 2.17
CA GLN A 135 -9.42 -3.45 0.90
C GLN A 135 -9.03 -2.49 -0.23
N VAL A 136 -9.22 -1.18 -0.05
CA VAL A 136 -8.76 -0.18 -1.04
C VAL A 136 -7.27 -0.32 -1.29
N LEU A 137 -6.45 -0.44 -0.24
CA LEU A 137 -5.01 -0.56 -0.39
C LEU A 137 -4.58 -1.85 -1.09
N ALA A 138 -5.26 -2.98 -0.86
CA ALA A 138 -4.98 -4.26 -1.51
C ALA A 138 -5.45 -4.29 -2.98
N THR A 139 -6.61 -3.69 -3.27
CA THR A 139 -7.23 -3.74 -4.59
C THR A 139 -6.78 -2.61 -5.52
N LEU A 140 -6.75 -1.38 -5.02
CA LEU A 140 -6.49 -0.16 -5.79
C LEU A 140 -5.13 0.49 -5.46
N GLY A 141 -4.58 0.19 -4.28
CA GLY A 141 -3.38 0.83 -3.75
C GLY A 141 -3.69 2.21 -3.16
N CYS A 142 -2.71 3.11 -3.19
CA CYS A 142 -2.87 4.48 -2.70
C CYS A 142 -2.03 5.44 -3.54
N SER A 143 -2.64 6.51 -4.06
CA SER A 143 -1.92 7.51 -4.86
C SER A 143 -1.04 8.40 -3.98
N SER A 144 -0.12 9.13 -4.61
CA SER A 144 0.67 10.14 -3.90
C SER A 144 -0.19 11.36 -3.53
N TRP A 145 0.33 12.15 -2.59
CA TRP A 145 -0.22 13.45 -2.24
C TRP A 145 -0.21 14.40 -3.45
N ALA A 146 0.76 14.29 -4.35
CA ALA A 146 0.81 15.06 -5.59
C ALA A 146 -0.39 14.78 -6.51
N ALA A 147 -0.79 13.51 -6.65
CA ALA A 147 -1.90 13.13 -7.52
C ALA A 147 -3.28 13.44 -6.90
N LEU A 148 -3.41 13.36 -5.57
CA LEU A 148 -4.62 13.77 -4.87
C LEU A 148 -4.27 14.45 -3.54
N PRO A 149 -4.09 15.78 -3.53
CA PRO A 149 -3.75 16.50 -2.30
C PRO A 149 -4.84 16.38 -1.24
N TYR A 150 -4.42 16.27 0.02
CA TYR A 150 -5.32 16.28 1.16
C TYR A 150 -5.77 17.71 1.49
N THR A 151 -7.03 17.84 1.88
CA THR A 151 -7.57 19.10 2.44
C THR A 151 -8.62 18.73 3.45
N ASP A 152 -8.44 19.16 4.70
CA ASP A 152 -9.43 18.99 5.76
C ASP A 152 -10.81 19.53 5.30
N GLY A 153 -11.86 18.78 5.60
CA GLY A 153 -13.22 19.05 5.13
C GLY A 153 -13.53 18.63 3.68
N ASN A 154 -12.53 18.26 2.87
CA ASN A 154 -12.76 17.72 1.53
C ASN A 154 -12.67 16.18 1.51
N TYR A 155 -13.76 15.54 1.95
CA TYR A 155 -13.96 14.09 1.85
C TYR A 155 -14.75 13.68 0.60
N SER A 156 -14.97 14.64 -0.32
CA SER A 156 -15.88 14.52 -1.46
C SER A 156 -15.17 14.60 -2.82
N LYS A 157 -13.83 14.52 -2.87
CA LYS A 157 -13.11 14.57 -4.14
C LYS A 157 -12.81 13.16 -4.65
N TRP A 158 -13.35 12.81 -5.81
CA TRP A 158 -13.04 11.55 -6.47
C TRP A 158 -11.62 11.57 -7.09
N PRO A 159 -10.85 10.46 -7.04
CA PRO A 159 -9.55 10.39 -7.68
C PRO A 159 -9.63 10.55 -9.20
N SER A 160 -8.58 11.14 -9.79
CA SER A 160 -8.43 11.22 -11.25
C SER A 160 -7.94 9.89 -11.82
N GLU A 161 -8.09 9.69 -13.14
CA GLU A 161 -7.49 8.55 -13.84
C GLU A 161 -5.99 8.41 -13.54
N ALA A 162 -5.24 9.52 -13.57
CA ALA A 162 -3.82 9.52 -13.25
C ALA A 162 -3.53 9.07 -11.81
N ALA A 163 -4.39 9.45 -10.85
CA ALA A 163 -4.27 9.02 -9.47
C ALA A 163 -4.50 7.52 -9.31
N PHE A 164 -5.48 6.93 -10.01
CA PHE A 164 -5.65 5.47 -10.03
C PHE A 164 -4.49 4.75 -10.74
N MET A 165 -4.00 5.29 -11.86
CA MET A 165 -2.84 4.75 -12.57
C MET A 165 -1.58 4.73 -11.71
N GLU A 166 -1.39 5.76 -10.88
CA GLU A 166 -0.30 5.80 -9.91
C GLU A 166 -0.55 4.85 -8.72
N SER A 167 -1.77 4.82 -8.17
CA SER A 167 -2.07 4.08 -6.94
C SER A 167 -1.82 2.59 -7.06
N MET A 168 -2.09 2.00 -8.24
CA MET A 168 -1.91 0.56 -8.48
C MET A 168 -0.48 0.09 -8.23
N ARG A 169 0.51 0.98 -8.34
CA ARG A 169 1.93 0.65 -8.06
C ARG A 169 2.19 0.34 -6.60
N TYR A 170 1.28 0.79 -5.75
CA TYR A 170 1.45 0.82 -4.31
C TYR A 170 0.43 -0.07 -3.58
N ARG A 171 -0.15 -1.02 -4.32
CA ARG A 171 -0.98 -2.10 -3.74
C ARG A 171 -0.21 -2.86 -2.65
N THR A 172 -0.95 -3.45 -1.73
CA THR A 172 -0.41 -4.31 -0.67
C THR A 172 -1.02 -5.71 -0.75
N THR A 173 -0.51 -6.63 0.06
CA THR A 173 -1.03 -7.99 0.11
C THR A 173 -1.04 -8.51 1.55
N ALA A 174 -1.97 -9.42 1.83
CA ALA A 174 -1.83 -10.41 2.88
C ALA A 174 -2.08 -11.78 2.24
N ASN A 175 -1.45 -12.84 2.76
CA ASN A 175 -1.49 -14.18 2.18
C ASN A 175 -2.93 -14.71 2.05
N GLY A 176 -3.57 -14.48 0.89
CA GLY A 176 -4.95 -14.85 0.57
C GLY A 176 -6.04 -13.90 1.10
N ASP A 177 -5.69 -12.78 1.74
CA ASP A 177 -6.61 -11.83 2.39
C ASP A 177 -6.15 -10.37 2.14
N ASP A 178 -6.90 -9.36 2.60
CA ASP A 178 -6.55 -7.95 2.37
C ASP A 178 -5.63 -7.38 3.46
N TYR A 179 -5.71 -7.90 4.69
CA TYR A 179 -4.86 -7.48 5.81
C TYR A 179 -4.67 -8.54 6.88
N TYR A 180 -3.63 -8.36 7.70
CA TYR A 180 -3.39 -9.14 8.89
C TYR A 180 -3.86 -8.42 10.14
N TRP A 181 -4.33 -9.18 11.11
CA TRP A 181 -4.55 -8.69 12.46
C TRP A 181 -4.10 -9.71 13.50
N LYS A 182 -3.67 -9.22 14.64
CA LYS A 182 -3.27 -10.07 15.76
C LYS A 182 -3.85 -9.56 17.06
N LYS A 183 -4.31 -10.50 17.89
CA LYS A 183 -4.72 -10.21 19.27
C LYS A 183 -3.49 -10.25 20.17
N ILE A 184 -3.34 -9.25 21.03
CA ILE A 184 -2.24 -9.11 21.96
C ILE A 184 -2.67 -9.67 23.32
N MET A 185 -2.02 -10.76 23.75
CA MET A 185 -2.36 -11.48 24.98
C MET A 185 -1.21 -11.52 25.98
N GLY A 186 0.04 -11.33 25.54
CA GLY A 186 1.20 -11.35 26.43
C GLY A 186 2.49 -10.89 25.76
N ASN A 187 3.61 -11.06 26.47
CA ASN A 187 4.91 -10.53 26.04
C ASN A 187 5.42 -11.14 24.73
N SER A 188 5.08 -12.39 24.41
CA SER A 188 5.44 -12.96 23.10
C SER A 188 4.79 -12.21 21.93
N ASP A 189 3.61 -11.62 22.14
CA ASP A 189 2.93 -10.83 21.13
C ASP A 189 3.51 -9.40 21.03
N ILE A 190 4.12 -8.90 22.11
CA ILE A 190 4.92 -7.66 22.09
C ILE A 190 6.16 -7.87 21.21
N ASP A 191 6.84 -9.01 21.35
CA ASP A 191 7.99 -9.35 20.50
C ASP A 191 7.57 -9.47 19.02
N ASP A 192 6.36 -9.95 18.73
CA ASP A 192 5.83 -9.96 17.36
C ASP A 192 5.64 -8.54 16.80
N ILE A 193 5.12 -7.59 17.59
CA ILE A 193 5.03 -6.18 17.15
C ILE A 193 6.43 -5.63 16.85
N LYS A 194 7.40 -5.89 17.72
CA LYS A 194 8.79 -5.45 17.52
C LYS A 194 9.40 -6.00 16.24
N ARG A 195 9.12 -7.27 15.89
CA ARG A 195 9.59 -7.88 14.64
C ARG A 195 9.04 -7.16 13.40
N LEU A 196 7.79 -6.73 13.42
CA LEU A 196 7.19 -5.93 12.33
C LEU A 196 7.90 -4.58 12.20
N VAL A 197 8.13 -3.89 13.32
CA VAL A 197 8.84 -2.60 13.34
C VAL A 197 10.27 -2.75 12.80
N VAL A 198 11.04 -3.75 13.25
CA VAL A 198 12.41 -4.01 12.75
C VAL A 198 12.46 -4.40 11.27
N ALA A 199 11.33 -4.87 10.72
CA ALA A 199 11.18 -5.18 9.30
C ALA A 199 10.72 -3.99 8.45
N GLY A 200 10.50 -2.80 9.04
CA GLY A 200 10.06 -1.62 8.31
C GLY A 200 8.56 -1.62 7.99
N THR A 201 7.77 -2.29 8.84
CA THR A 201 6.31 -2.25 8.78
C THR A 201 5.82 -1.61 10.07
N ALA A 202 5.08 -0.51 9.97
CA ALA A 202 4.48 0.19 11.11
C ALA A 202 3.11 -0.43 11.45
N PRO A 203 3.01 -1.35 12.43
CA PRO A 203 1.71 -1.91 12.77
C PRO A 203 0.79 -0.83 13.32
N ILE A 204 -0.46 -0.88 12.91
CA ILE A 204 -1.49 0.06 13.33
C ILE A 204 -2.07 -0.40 14.66
N VAL A 205 -2.14 0.52 15.61
CA VAL A 205 -2.77 0.33 16.92
C VAL A 205 -4.06 1.15 16.99
N SER A 206 -5.05 0.58 17.66
CA SER A 206 -6.34 1.23 17.90
C SER A 206 -6.47 1.62 19.35
N ILE A 207 -6.80 2.88 19.60
CA ILE A 207 -7.07 3.38 20.94
C ILE A 207 -8.49 3.94 21.07
N PHE A 208 -8.98 3.90 22.30
CA PHE A 208 -10.09 4.73 22.75
C PHE A 208 -9.51 6.01 23.37
N VAL A 209 -9.99 7.15 22.88
CA VAL A 209 -9.49 8.46 23.30
C VAL A 209 -10.28 8.95 24.50
N TYR A 210 -9.58 9.08 25.62
CA TYR A 210 -10.08 9.69 26.86
C TYR A 210 -9.38 11.05 27.09
N PRO A 211 -9.97 11.96 27.90
CA PRO A 211 -9.43 13.29 28.16
C PRO A 211 -7.91 13.43 28.43
N PRO A 212 -7.24 12.50 29.17
CA PRO A 212 -5.78 12.59 29.35
C PRO A 212 -5.00 12.59 28.03
N TYR A 213 -5.47 11.85 27.02
CA TYR A 213 -4.84 11.77 25.71
C TYR A 213 -4.78 13.13 25.00
N ASN A 214 -5.82 13.95 25.14
CA ASN A 214 -5.86 15.29 24.53
C ASN A 214 -4.79 16.24 25.13
N SER A 215 -4.34 15.93 26.34
CA SER A 215 -3.41 16.76 27.13
C SER A 215 -1.96 16.30 27.05
N LEU A 216 -1.63 15.29 26.22
CA LEU A 216 -0.25 14.87 26.03
C LEU A 216 0.57 15.99 25.39
N ASP A 217 1.79 16.17 25.88
CA ASP A 217 2.76 17.19 25.45
C ASP A 217 4.20 16.68 25.58
N GLU A 218 5.20 17.49 25.21
CA GLU A 218 6.63 17.15 25.29
C GLU A 218 7.13 16.76 26.70
N THR A 219 6.38 17.07 27.75
CA THR A 219 6.73 16.77 29.16
C THR A 219 5.92 15.63 29.76
N ASN A 220 4.82 15.25 29.12
CA ASN A 220 3.91 14.18 29.50
C ASN A 220 3.40 13.49 28.24
N ASP A 221 4.21 12.60 27.67
CA ASP A 221 3.93 11.87 26.44
C ASP A 221 3.71 10.36 26.67
N ASP A 222 3.58 9.91 27.92
CA ASP A 222 3.20 8.54 28.25
C ASP A 222 1.68 8.36 28.25
N TYR A 223 1.19 7.35 27.55
CA TYR A 223 -0.18 6.87 27.64
C TYR A 223 -0.22 5.45 28.18
N THR A 224 -0.81 5.30 29.36
CA THR A 224 -0.65 4.14 30.25
C THR A 224 -2.01 3.61 30.70
N ILE A 225 -2.10 2.40 31.27
CA ILE A 225 -3.38 1.82 31.73
C ILE A 225 -4.19 2.77 32.61
N THR A 226 -3.52 3.61 33.43
CA THR A 226 -4.20 4.51 34.37
C THR A 226 -4.91 5.69 33.71
N ASP A 227 -4.61 5.97 32.45
CA ASP A 227 -5.24 7.05 31.69
C ASP A 227 -6.60 6.63 31.09
N GLY A 228 -6.85 5.32 31.04
CA GLY A 228 -8.10 4.73 30.55
C GLY A 228 -9.27 5.00 31.49
N HIS A 229 -10.44 5.21 30.89
CA HIS A 229 -11.70 5.50 31.62
C HIS A 229 -11.65 6.76 32.50
N SER A 230 -10.69 7.66 32.26
CA SER A 230 -10.59 8.94 32.97
C SER A 230 -11.41 10.01 32.26
N GLY A 231 -12.72 10.06 32.55
CA GLY A 231 -13.67 10.99 31.94
C GLY A 231 -14.47 10.39 30.79
N ASP A 232 -15.17 11.24 30.04
CA ASP A 232 -16.07 10.80 28.96
C ASP A 232 -15.28 10.32 27.75
N LEU A 233 -15.72 9.20 27.16
CA LEU A 233 -15.11 8.67 25.94
C LEU A 233 -15.30 9.64 24.77
N GLY A 234 -14.19 10.03 24.12
CA GLY A 234 -14.20 10.89 22.94
C GLY A 234 -14.48 10.13 21.64
N GLY A 235 -13.96 8.90 21.51
CA GLY A 235 -14.16 8.05 20.33
C GLY A 235 -12.96 7.15 20.02
N GLY A 236 -13.03 6.44 18.89
CA GLY A 236 -11.95 5.60 18.40
C GLY A 236 -10.92 6.38 17.57
N HIS A 237 -9.65 6.01 17.71
CA HIS A 237 -8.53 6.60 16.95
C HIS A 237 -7.54 5.55 16.42
N ALA A 238 -6.96 5.85 15.26
CA ALA A 238 -6.08 4.96 14.49
C ALA A 238 -4.69 5.58 14.31
N GLN A 239 -3.62 4.82 14.62
CA GLN A 239 -2.25 5.34 14.70
C GLN A 239 -1.21 4.26 14.41
N CYS A 240 0.02 4.64 14.12
CA CYS A 240 1.10 3.69 13.78
C CYS A 240 2.14 3.59 14.89
N ILE A 241 2.51 2.36 15.26
CA ILE A 241 3.69 2.07 16.07
C ILE A 241 4.91 2.12 15.15
N VAL A 242 5.88 2.98 15.46
CA VAL A 242 7.04 3.28 14.61
C VAL A 242 8.37 3.02 15.32
N GLY A 243 8.32 2.62 16.57
CA GLY A 243 9.50 2.35 17.38
C GLY A 243 9.14 1.73 18.71
N TYR A 244 10.16 1.38 19.47
CA TYR A 244 10.00 0.86 20.83
C TYR A 244 11.28 1.04 21.64
N ASP A 245 11.15 1.05 22.97
CA ASP A 245 12.26 0.96 23.91
C ASP A 245 11.85 0.11 25.13
N ASP A 246 12.55 -1.00 25.35
CA ASP A 246 12.36 -1.91 26.48
C ASP A 246 12.74 -1.30 27.83
N ASN A 247 13.54 -0.23 27.82
CA ASN A 247 14.01 0.47 29.01
C ASN A 247 13.26 1.78 29.26
N HIS A 248 12.20 2.07 28.49
CA HIS A 248 11.32 3.20 28.76
C HIS A 248 10.51 2.92 30.03
N GLU A 249 10.62 3.77 31.06
CA GLU A 249 9.90 3.62 32.32
C GLU A 249 8.64 4.50 32.31
N SER A 250 7.47 3.88 32.32
CA SER A 250 6.17 4.53 32.46
C SER A 250 5.57 4.27 33.84
N SER A 251 4.50 4.98 34.20
CA SER A 251 3.81 4.83 35.50
C SER A 251 3.29 3.41 35.76
N ASP A 252 3.09 2.61 34.72
CA ASP A 252 2.54 1.27 34.76
C ASP A 252 3.54 0.15 34.42
N GLY A 253 4.81 0.45 34.14
CA GLY A 253 5.85 -0.57 33.96
C GLY A 253 7.03 -0.16 33.10
N MET A 254 7.85 -1.15 32.72
CA MET A 254 8.94 -0.98 31.77
C MET A 254 8.49 -1.39 30.37
N GLY A 255 8.94 -0.64 29.37
CA GLY A 255 8.76 -0.93 27.97
C GLY A 255 7.57 -0.18 27.36
N ALA A 256 7.84 0.55 26.28
CA ALA A 256 6.82 1.28 25.54
C ALA A 256 7.07 1.23 24.03
N PHE A 257 5.99 1.46 23.29
CA PHE A 257 6.01 1.68 21.85
C PHE A 257 5.98 3.18 21.55
N LEU A 258 6.85 3.63 20.65
CA LEU A 258 6.76 4.97 20.08
C LEU A 258 5.67 4.96 19.01
N VAL A 259 4.70 5.85 19.14
CA VAL A 259 3.53 5.91 18.26
C VAL A 259 3.45 7.29 17.61
N VAL A 260 3.27 7.32 16.29
CA VAL A 260 3.03 8.55 15.53
C VAL A 260 1.53 8.83 15.42
N ASN A 261 1.14 10.08 15.65
CA ASN A 261 -0.24 10.55 15.55
C ASN A 261 -0.46 11.43 14.29
N SER A 262 -1.71 11.64 13.92
CA SER A 262 -2.16 12.48 12.79
C SER A 262 -2.74 13.82 13.26
N TRP A 263 -2.21 14.39 14.34
CA TRP A 263 -2.67 15.66 14.94
C TRP A 263 -1.66 16.82 14.79
N GLY A 264 -0.62 16.62 13.98
CA GLY A 264 0.44 17.60 13.73
C GLY A 264 1.51 17.66 14.82
N GLU A 265 2.59 18.39 14.52
CA GLU A 265 3.77 18.54 15.39
C GLU A 265 3.49 19.31 16.69
N ASP A 266 2.40 20.09 16.75
CA ASP A 266 2.03 20.88 17.94
C ASP A 266 1.33 20.05 19.04
N TRP A 267 1.15 18.74 18.85
CA TRP A 267 0.52 17.84 19.82
C TRP A 267 1.48 16.75 20.30
N GLY A 268 1.37 16.36 21.57
CA GLY A 268 2.24 15.35 22.16
C GLY A 268 3.70 15.81 22.15
N ASN A 269 4.61 14.87 21.93
CA ASN A 269 6.03 15.13 21.73
C ASN A 269 6.31 15.22 20.23
N HIS A 270 6.09 16.40 19.64
CA HIS A 270 6.25 16.64 18.20
C HIS A 270 5.45 15.69 17.29
N GLY A 271 4.20 15.37 17.69
CA GLY A 271 3.30 14.44 17.01
C GLY A 271 3.43 12.99 17.44
N PHE A 272 4.33 12.69 18.39
CA PHE A 272 4.55 11.36 18.93
C PHE A 272 4.11 11.25 20.39
N TYR A 273 3.94 10.02 20.84
CA TYR A 273 3.77 9.68 22.25
C TYR A 273 4.23 8.23 22.50
N TRP A 274 4.41 7.86 23.76
CA TRP A 274 4.77 6.53 24.21
C TRP A 274 3.55 5.78 24.71
N LEU A 275 3.24 4.64 24.08
CA LEU A 275 2.18 3.74 24.51
C LEU A 275 2.79 2.56 25.27
N SER A 276 2.51 2.45 26.57
CA SER A 276 3.14 1.41 27.41
C SER A 276 2.76 0.01 26.94
N TYR A 277 3.66 -0.97 27.09
CA TYR A 277 3.35 -2.36 26.75
C TYR A 277 2.18 -2.90 27.55
N ASN A 278 2.01 -2.43 28.79
CA ASN A 278 0.90 -2.82 29.64
C ASN A 278 -0.43 -2.27 29.11
N ALA A 279 -0.47 -1.02 28.63
CA ALA A 279 -1.65 -0.46 27.97
C ALA A 279 -2.04 -1.23 26.69
N VAL A 280 -1.07 -1.61 25.85
CA VAL A 280 -1.34 -2.40 24.62
C VAL A 280 -1.93 -3.78 24.91
N LYS A 281 -1.45 -4.44 25.99
CA LYS A 281 -1.98 -5.75 26.40
C LYS A 281 -3.37 -5.63 27.05
N TYR A 282 -3.69 -4.48 27.64
CA TYR A 282 -4.91 -4.27 28.38
C TYR A 282 -6.11 -4.11 27.43
N HIS A 283 -7.02 -5.07 27.47
CA HIS A 283 -8.25 -5.08 26.70
C HIS A 283 -9.37 -5.75 27.49
N ASP A 284 -10.62 -5.34 27.26
CA ASP A 284 -11.76 -6.01 27.90
C ASP A 284 -12.00 -7.40 27.29
N THR A 285 -11.96 -8.42 28.14
CA THR A 285 -12.13 -9.83 27.77
C THR A 285 -13.60 -10.29 27.75
N ASN A 286 -14.54 -9.47 28.22
CA ASN A 286 -15.94 -9.89 28.42
C ASN A 286 -16.86 -9.66 27.21
N HIS A 287 -16.39 -8.98 26.17
CA HIS A 287 -17.20 -8.61 25.02
C HIS A 287 -16.85 -9.45 23.78
N ASP A 288 -17.85 -10.13 23.20
CA ASP A 288 -17.78 -11.07 22.07
C ASP A 288 -17.57 -10.40 20.70
N GLY A 289 -16.91 -9.25 20.71
CA GLY A 289 -16.61 -8.43 19.54
C GLY A 289 -17.69 -7.41 19.17
N THR A 290 -18.65 -7.14 20.04
CA THR A 290 -19.29 -5.81 20.09
C THR A 290 -18.62 -5.07 21.24
N VAL A 291 -17.73 -4.13 20.96
CA VAL A 291 -17.19 -3.29 22.03
C VAL A 291 -18.36 -2.44 22.51
N ASP A 292 -18.84 -2.68 23.74
CA ASP A 292 -19.74 -1.74 24.37
C ASP A 292 -18.86 -0.55 24.78
N GLU A 293 -19.15 0.62 24.22
CA GLU A 293 -18.30 1.82 24.35
C GLU A 293 -18.09 2.24 25.81
N ASP A 294 -18.98 1.80 26.70
CA ASP A 294 -18.97 2.12 28.13
C ASP A 294 -17.92 1.33 28.95
N ASP A 295 -17.39 0.20 28.45
CA ASP A 295 -16.44 -0.70 29.16
C ASP A 295 -15.10 -0.89 28.39
N ALA A 296 -14.84 -0.06 27.38
CA ALA A 296 -13.68 -0.20 26.50
C ALA A 296 -12.35 0.26 27.17
N ALA A 297 -11.44 -0.70 27.40
CA ALA A 297 -10.04 -0.45 27.73
C ALA A 297 -9.35 0.55 26.77
N ILE A 298 -8.20 1.12 27.15
CA ILE A 298 -7.46 2.10 26.34
C ILE A 298 -7.18 1.63 24.92
N THR A 299 -6.89 0.34 24.75
CA THR A 299 -6.67 -0.26 23.44
C THR A 299 -7.67 -1.39 23.20
N THR A 300 -7.84 -1.75 21.93
CA THR A 300 -8.64 -2.94 21.58
C THR A 300 -7.90 -4.26 21.81
N GLY A 301 -6.64 -4.23 22.29
CA GLY A 301 -5.77 -5.40 22.38
C GLY A 301 -5.48 -6.04 21.02
N ARG A 302 -5.47 -5.24 19.94
CA ARG A 302 -5.25 -5.71 18.57
C ARG A 302 -4.33 -4.76 17.82
N ILE A 303 -3.55 -5.34 16.92
CA ILE A 303 -2.75 -4.63 15.92
C ILE A 303 -3.15 -5.09 14.52
N TYR A 304 -2.90 -4.24 13.52
CA TYR A 304 -3.27 -4.45 12.13
C TYR A 304 -2.11 -4.05 11.20
N TRP A 305 -1.88 -4.80 10.13
CA TRP A 305 -0.84 -4.47 9.15
C TRP A 305 -1.06 -5.22 7.82
N VAL A 306 -0.19 -4.96 6.85
CA VAL A 306 -0.14 -5.60 5.53
C VAL A 306 1.31 -5.86 5.14
N ASP A 307 1.54 -6.79 4.21
CA ASP A 307 2.83 -6.96 3.56
C ASP A 307 2.93 -6.06 2.31
N ARG A 308 4.16 -5.70 1.96
CA ARG A 308 4.43 -4.95 0.72
C ARG A 308 4.22 -5.89 -0.45
N ARG A 309 3.40 -5.51 -1.42
CA ARG A 309 3.38 -6.19 -2.72
C ARG A 309 4.51 -5.62 -3.57
N MET A 310 5.42 -6.46 -4.05
CA MET A 310 6.41 -6.01 -5.04
C MET A 310 5.68 -5.50 -6.28
N TYR A 311 6.08 -4.33 -6.76
CA TYR A 311 5.44 -3.74 -7.92
C TYR A 311 5.60 -4.65 -9.13
N GLN A 312 4.46 -5.09 -9.67
CA GLN A 312 4.37 -5.70 -10.98
C GLN A 312 3.60 -4.73 -11.86
N SER A 313 4.19 -4.35 -13.00
CA SER A 313 3.50 -3.51 -13.96
C SER A 313 2.25 -4.23 -14.43
N ALA A 314 1.09 -3.60 -14.22
CA ALA A 314 -0.19 -4.14 -14.65
C ALA A 314 -0.13 -4.47 -16.14
N GLN A 315 -0.34 -5.74 -16.50
CA GLN A 315 -0.41 -6.18 -17.89
C GLN A 315 -1.80 -5.97 -18.46
N TYR A 316 -2.82 -6.11 -17.60
CA TYR A 316 -4.22 -5.96 -17.95
C TYR A 316 -4.89 -4.92 -17.05
N LEU A 317 -5.58 -3.96 -17.68
CA LEU A 317 -6.36 -2.93 -16.98
C LEU A 317 -7.82 -2.96 -17.42
N ALA A 318 -8.72 -2.75 -16.47
CA ALA A 318 -10.10 -2.40 -16.74
C ALA A 318 -10.34 -0.93 -16.36
N LYS A 319 -10.91 -0.15 -17.28
CA LYS A 319 -11.24 1.26 -17.08
C LYS A 319 -12.71 1.47 -17.40
N PHE A 320 -13.45 2.16 -16.56
CA PHE A 320 -14.87 2.40 -16.79
C PHE A 320 -15.39 3.56 -15.94
N ASN A 321 -16.49 4.16 -16.41
CA ASN A 321 -17.24 5.16 -15.68
C ASN A 321 -18.56 4.60 -15.19
N ILE A 322 -18.97 5.06 -14.02
CA ILE A 322 -20.32 4.78 -13.51
C ILE A 322 -21.07 6.09 -13.30
N ARG A 323 -22.22 6.21 -13.96
CA ARG A 323 -23.21 7.24 -13.73
C ARG A 323 -24.34 6.67 -12.90
N HIS A 324 -24.36 7.00 -11.62
CA HIS A 324 -25.49 6.69 -10.75
C HIS A 324 -25.68 7.84 -9.75
N SER A 325 -26.94 8.18 -9.46
CA SER A 325 -27.31 9.12 -8.39
C SER A 325 -26.95 8.61 -6.98
N ALA A 326 -26.36 7.42 -6.88
CA ALA A 326 -25.99 6.70 -5.66
C ALA A 326 -24.73 5.84 -5.88
N SER A 327 -23.75 6.35 -6.63
CA SER A 327 -22.52 5.64 -7.02
C SER A 327 -21.64 5.14 -5.86
N ARG A 328 -21.89 5.58 -4.62
CA ARG A 328 -21.28 5.06 -3.38
C ARG A 328 -22.11 3.98 -2.68
N SER A 329 -23.15 3.49 -3.33
CA SER A 329 -24.08 2.49 -2.81
C SER A 329 -24.27 1.33 -3.79
N ILE A 330 -23.33 1.20 -4.71
CA ILE A 330 -23.26 0.13 -5.70
C ILE A 330 -22.15 -0.85 -5.31
N GLU A 331 -22.43 -2.12 -5.54
CA GLU A 331 -21.46 -3.19 -5.46
C GLU A 331 -20.83 -3.35 -6.86
N ILE A 332 -19.49 -3.34 -6.94
CA ILE A 332 -18.77 -3.51 -8.22
C ILE A 332 -17.83 -4.69 -8.10
N GLN A 333 -18.06 -5.68 -8.95
CA GLN A 333 -17.26 -6.89 -9.04
C GLN A 333 -16.75 -7.05 -10.48
N LEU A 334 -15.47 -7.30 -10.63
CA LEU A 334 -14.88 -7.78 -11.88
C LEU A 334 -14.63 -9.28 -11.75
N ALA A 335 -15.00 -10.07 -12.75
CA ALA A 335 -14.87 -11.52 -12.73
C ALA A 335 -14.33 -12.08 -14.04
N HIS A 336 -13.57 -13.16 -13.96
CA HIS A 336 -13.11 -13.93 -15.11
C HIS A 336 -13.14 -15.42 -14.75
N GLY A 337 -14.12 -16.14 -15.28
CA GLY A 337 -14.42 -17.49 -14.79
C GLY A 337 -14.85 -17.48 -13.33
N ASP A 338 -14.17 -18.28 -12.50
CA ASP A 338 -14.42 -18.36 -11.05
C ASP A 338 -13.62 -17.33 -10.24
N ALA A 339 -12.68 -16.61 -10.87
CA ALA A 339 -11.88 -15.58 -10.22
C ALA A 339 -12.64 -14.26 -10.18
N THR A 340 -12.57 -13.56 -9.04
CA THR A 340 -13.30 -12.30 -8.84
C THR A 340 -12.45 -11.29 -8.07
N ILE A 341 -12.50 -10.03 -8.48
CA ILE A 341 -12.01 -8.87 -7.75
C ILE A 341 -13.23 -8.07 -7.33
N GLN A 342 -13.36 -7.84 -6.03
CA GLN A 342 -14.35 -6.93 -5.47
C GLN A 342 -13.67 -5.57 -5.29
N LEU A 343 -14.11 -4.55 -6.03
CA LEU A 343 -13.38 -3.26 -6.03
C LEU A 343 -13.53 -2.51 -4.73
N LEU A 344 -14.73 -2.56 -4.19
CA LEU A 344 -15.10 -1.99 -2.92
C LEU A 344 -16.40 -2.71 -2.54
N ASP A 345 -16.42 -3.36 -1.38
CA ASP A 345 -17.69 -3.49 -0.68
C ASP A 345 -17.99 -2.10 -0.09
N LEU A 346 -18.45 -1.15 -0.94
CA LEU A 346 -19.04 0.14 -0.54
C LEU A 346 -20.23 -0.03 0.45
N TYR A 347 -20.52 -1.27 0.80
CA TYR A 347 -21.67 -1.75 1.52
C TYR A 347 -21.26 -2.76 2.61
N VAL A 348 -20.51 -2.31 3.63
CA VAL A 348 -20.53 -3.04 4.90
C VAL A 348 -21.84 -2.74 5.62
N LYS A 349 -22.77 -3.72 5.61
CA LYS A 349 -24.07 -3.69 6.31
C LYS A 349 -23.93 -3.28 7.79
N LEU A 350 -24.17 -2.01 8.11
CA LEU A 350 -24.41 -1.59 9.49
C LEU A 350 -25.64 -0.66 9.60
N ARG A 351 -26.66 -1.16 10.31
CA ARG A 351 -27.74 -0.46 11.02
C ARG A 351 -28.45 0.75 10.37
N GLY A 352 -28.64 0.76 9.06
CA GLY A 352 -29.75 1.49 8.44
C GLY A 352 -29.74 3.02 8.58
N GLN A 353 -28.59 3.65 8.87
CA GLN A 353 -28.44 5.10 8.75
C GLN A 353 -27.81 5.40 7.39
N ARG A 354 -28.59 6.07 6.55
CA ARG A 354 -28.30 6.39 5.16
C ARG A 354 -27.98 7.87 5.09
N ASP A 355 -26.85 8.21 4.49
CA ASP A 355 -26.69 9.43 3.68
C ASP A 355 -25.30 9.41 3.01
N TYR A 356 -25.20 8.81 1.84
CA TYR A 356 -24.01 8.97 1.00
C TYR A 356 -24.29 9.96 -0.10
N GLN A 357 -23.52 11.05 -0.14
CA GLN A 357 -23.48 11.93 -1.30
C GLN A 357 -22.84 11.15 -2.46
N ALA A 358 -23.57 11.04 -3.56
CA ALA A 358 -23.09 10.40 -4.78
C ALA A 358 -22.03 11.27 -5.46
N PHE A 359 -21.01 10.62 -5.99
CA PHE A 359 -20.22 11.23 -7.06
C PHE A 359 -20.83 10.81 -8.38
N THR A 360 -21.50 11.75 -9.03
CA THR A 360 -21.77 11.59 -10.45
C THR A 360 -20.43 11.46 -11.18
N ASP A 361 -20.34 10.54 -12.12
CA ASP A 361 -19.15 10.34 -12.97
C ASP A 361 -17.92 9.76 -12.23
N SER A 362 -18.13 8.75 -11.37
CA SER A 362 -17.03 7.99 -10.77
C SER A 362 -16.29 7.19 -11.84
N TYR A 363 -15.03 7.56 -12.10
CA TYR A 363 -14.10 6.85 -12.97
C TYR A 363 -13.32 5.80 -12.17
N PHE A 364 -13.12 4.61 -12.72
CA PHE A 364 -12.28 3.57 -12.12
C PHE A 364 -11.18 3.14 -13.09
N VAL A 365 -9.98 2.91 -12.56
CA VAL A 365 -8.94 2.10 -13.21
C VAL A 365 -8.52 1.00 -12.28
N VAL A 366 -8.52 -0.22 -12.79
CA VAL A 366 -8.27 -1.42 -12.00
C VAL A 366 -7.23 -2.28 -12.70
N ASP A 367 -6.22 -2.67 -11.95
CA ASP A 367 -5.32 -3.78 -12.29
C ASP A 367 -6.09 -5.10 -12.15
N VAL A 368 -6.32 -5.74 -13.28
CA VAL A 368 -7.07 -7.00 -13.37
C VAL A 368 -6.17 -8.20 -13.62
N ASP A 369 -4.85 -8.07 -13.48
CA ASP A 369 -3.91 -9.18 -13.67
C ASP A 369 -4.26 -10.38 -12.79
N ASP A 370 -4.70 -10.13 -11.56
CA ASP A 370 -5.05 -11.16 -10.58
C ASP A 370 -6.28 -12.03 -11.01
N LEU A 371 -7.05 -11.59 -12.01
CA LEU A 371 -8.15 -12.37 -12.58
C LEU A 371 -7.70 -13.39 -13.62
N PHE A 372 -6.52 -13.21 -14.21
CA PHE A 372 -6.10 -13.99 -15.38
C PHE A 372 -5.04 -15.02 -15.02
N THR A 373 -5.35 -16.30 -15.24
CA THR A 373 -4.37 -17.39 -15.15
C THR A 373 -3.81 -17.71 -16.54
N GLU A 374 -2.62 -18.31 -16.64
CA GLU A 374 -2.01 -18.71 -17.93
C GLU A 374 -2.93 -19.57 -18.82
N THR A 375 -3.86 -20.31 -18.22
CA THR A 375 -4.77 -21.23 -18.93
C THR A 375 -6.12 -20.62 -19.31
N THR A 376 -6.51 -19.47 -18.76
CA THR A 376 -7.85 -18.88 -18.98
C THR A 376 -7.85 -17.60 -19.81
N LYS A 377 -6.68 -16.93 -19.95
CA LYS A 377 -6.48 -15.60 -20.55
C LYS A 377 -7.31 -15.29 -21.81
N ASP A 378 -7.48 -16.25 -22.71
CA ASP A 378 -8.13 -16.04 -24.01
C ASP A 378 -9.46 -16.79 -24.19
N SER A 379 -10.00 -17.41 -23.12
CA SER A 379 -11.09 -18.39 -23.24
C SER A 379 -12.40 -18.00 -22.58
N LEU A 380 -12.40 -17.03 -21.67
CA LEU A 380 -13.57 -16.60 -20.90
C LEU A 380 -13.72 -15.07 -20.95
N PRO A 381 -14.95 -14.54 -20.96
CA PRO A 381 -15.16 -13.10 -20.89
C PRO A 381 -14.72 -12.54 -19.54
N LEU A 382 -14.22 -11.31 -19.57
CA LEU A 382 -14.17 -10.44 -18.40
C LEU A 382 -15.59 -9.91 -18.15
N GLN A 383 -16.10 -10.11 -16.94
CA GLN A 383 -17.42 -9.68 -16.53
C GLN A 383 -17.29 -8.52 -15.55
N LEU A 384 -17.88 -7.36 -15.87
CA LEU A 384 -18.11 -6.28 -14.92
C LEU A 384 -19.55 -6.40 -14.40
N ASN A 385 -19.68 -6.83 -13.16
CA ASN A 385 -20.94 -7.02 -12.44
C ASN A 385 -21.16 -5.81 -11.54
N ILE A 386 -22.26 -5.09 -11.75
CA ILE A 386 -22.63 -3.93 -10.94
C ILE A 386 -24.04 -4.09 -10.39
N ARG A 387 -24.24 -3.78 -9.12
CA ARG A 387 -25.54 -3.89 -8.45
C ARG A 387 -25.81 -2.66 -7.58
N ASP A 388 -26.99 -2.06 -7.71
CA ASP A 388 -27.49 -1.08 -6.72
C ASP A 388 -28.01 -1.80 -5.46
N THR A 389 -27.54 -1.35 -4.30
CA THR A 389 -27.91 -1.92 -3.00
C THR A 389 -28.83 -1.01 -2.17
N VAL A 390 -29.18 0.21 -2.63
CA VAL A 390 -29.80 1.24 -1.77
C VAL A 390 -31.05 1.97 -2.31
N VAL A 391 -31.28 2.27 -3.62
CA VAL A 391 -32.23 3.38 -3.99
C VAL A 391 -33.36 3.09 -5.03
N ASP A 392 -34.59 3.43 -4.59
CA ASP A 392 -35.79 4.03 -5.24
C ASP A 392 -36.18 3.92 -6.74
N GLU A 393 -35.75 2.92 -7.50
CA GLU A 393 -36.20 2.67 -8.91
C GLU A 393 -35.54 3.56 -10.00
N ALA A 394 -34.47 4.31 -9.70
CA ALA A 394 -33.69 5.07 -10.69
C ALA A 394 -32.52 4.28 -11.32
N SER A 395 -32.50 4.18 -12.66
CA SER A 395 -31.40 3.53 -13.41
C SER A 395 -30.10 4.35 -13.44
N GLY A 396 -28.98 3.67 -13.20
CA GLY A 396 -27.63 4.16 -13.55
C GLY A 396 -27.06 3.45 -14.77
N GLU A 397 -25.95 3.97 -15.29
CA GLU A 397 -25.32 3.55 -16.53
C GLU A 397 -23.81 3.33 -16.33
N VAL A 398 -23.27 2.30 -16.97
CA VAL A 398 -21.82 2.15 -17.18
C VAL A 398 -21.47 2.80 -18.51
N GLU A 399 -20.62 3.82 -18.48
CA GLU A 399 -20.11 4.48 -19.68
C GLU A 399 -18.67 4.06 -19.95
N ASP A 400 -18.34 3.86 -21.23
CA ASP A 400 -16.96 3.78 -21.72
C ASP A 400 -16.08 2.73 -21.02
N PHE A 401 -16.52 1.46 -21.03
CA PHE A 401 -15.68 0.35 -20.57
C PHE A 401 -14.54 0.09 -21.56
N GLN A 402 -13.31 0.13 -21.07
CA GLN A 402 -12.10 -0.14 -21.82
C GLN A 402 -11.31 -1.24 -21.13
N PHE A 403 -10.82 -2.20 -21.92
CA PHE A 403 -9.87 -3.20 -21.48
C PHE A 403 -8.54 -2.93 -22.16
N ILE A 404 -7.46 -2.85 -21.39
CA ILE A 404 -6.11 -2.65 -21.92
C ILE A 404 -5.31 -3.89 -21.61
N GLY A 405 -4.62 -4.44 -22.62
CA GLY A 405 -3.70 -5.57 -22.43
C GLY A 405 -2.26 -5.22 -22.82
N PRO A 406 -1.32 -6.16 -22.70
CA PRO A 406 0.10 -5.93 -22.93
C PRO A 406 0.44 -5.58 -24.40
N GLU A 407 -0.44 -5.92 -25.35
CA GLU A 407 -0.26 -5.62 -26.78
C GLU A 407 -0.92 -4.30 -27.23
N GLY A 408 -1.54 -3.54 -26.34
CA GLY A 408 -2.10 -2.21 -26.62
C GLY A 408 -3.51 -1.95 -26.09
N VAL A 409 -4.01 -0.74 -26.37
CA VAL A 409 -5.34 -0.27 -25.96
C VAL A 409 -6.40 -0.88 -26.87
N ALA A 410 -7.36 -1.57 -26.26
CA ALA A 410 -8.57 -1.98 -26.94
C ALA A 410 -9.75 -1.15 -26.43
N GLY A 411 -10.20 -0.19 -27.25
CA GLY A 411 -11.55 0.33 -27.08
C GLY A 411 -12.51 -0.77 -27.50
N CYS A 412 -13.26 -1.36 -26.57
CA CYS A 412 -14.36 -2.24 -26.96
C CYS A 412 -15.56 -1.33 -27.30
N PRO A 413 -15.95 -1.21 -28.58
CA PRO A 413 -17.00 -0.27 -28.96
C PRO A 413 -18.35 -0.68 -28.36
N ASP A 414 -19.06 0.31 -27.80
CA ASP A 414 -20.49 0.29 -27.47
C ASP A 414 -20.97 -0.92 -26.64
N VAL A 415 -20.59 -1.01 -25.36
CA VAL A 415 -21.34 -1.82 -24.38
C VAL A 415 -22.02 -0.93 -23.33
N PRO A 416 -23.07 -0.18 -23.68
CA PRO A 416 -23.89 0.49 -22.68
C PRO A 416 -24.56 -0.57 -21.79
N VAL A 417 -24.27 -0.55 -20.50
CA VAL A 417 -24.91 -1.45 -19.52
C VAL A 417 -25.74 -0.63 -18.56
N ALA A 418 -27.04 -0.92 -18.54
CA ALA A 418 -27.97 -0.38 -17.57
C ALA A 418 -27.85 -1.17 -16.26
N ILE A 419 -27.68 -0.47 -15.15
CA ILE A 419 -27.63 -1.08 -13.81
C ILE A 419 -29.07 -1.52 -13.44
N PRO A 420 -29.33 -2.82 -13.25
CA PRO A 420 -30.66 -3.34 -12.96
C PRO A 420 -31.21 -2.78 -11.65
N GLN A 421 -32.47 -2.40 -11.68
CA GLN A 421 -33.20 -1.81 -10.55
C GLN A 421 -33.69 -2.84 -9.52
N THR A 422 -33.47 -4.13 -9.79
CA THR A 422 -33.94 -5.21 -8.92
C THR A 422 -32.84 -5.54 -7.90
N PRO A 423 -33.10 -5.38 -6.59
CA PRO A 423 -32.13 -5.76 -5.57
C PRO A 423 -31.71 -7.23 -5.74
N GLY A 424 -30.41 -7.47 -5.92
CA GLY A 424 -29.86 -8.81 -6.12
C GLY A 424 -29.64 -9.22 -7.56
N VAL A 425 -29.88 -8.33 -8.53
CA VAL A 425 -29.56 -8.55 -9.94
C VAL A 425 -28.36 -7.68 -10.31
N TYR A 426 -27.32 -8.29 -10.87
CA TYR A 426 -26.17 -7.58 -11.42
C TYR A 426 -26.45 -7.16 -12.86
N GLY A 427 -26.06 -5.93 -13.21
CA GLY A 427 -25.81 -5.55 -14.58
C GLY A 427 -24.45 -6.09 -14.96
N THR A 428 -24.39 -6.96 -15.96
CA THR A 428 -23.15 -7.61 -16.38
C THR A 428 -22.73 -7.07 -17.75
N VAL A 429 -21.52 -6.50 -17.81
CA VAL A 429 -20.82 -6.24 -19.07
C VAL A 429 -19.92 -7.45 -19.34
N GLU A 430 -20.13 -8.16 -20.44
CA GLU A 430 -19.21 -9.23 -20.87
C GLU A 430 -18.30 -8.70 -21.98
N VAL A 431 -17.00 -8.69 -21.70
CA VAL A 431 -15.97 -8.29 -22.66
C VAL A 431 -15.07 -9.47 -22.91
N ASN A 432 -15.05 -9.95 -24.14
CA ASN A 432 -14.11 -10.99 -24.55
C ASN A 432 -12.74 -10.35 -24.83
N PRO A 433 -11.68 -10.67 -24.07
CA PRO A 433 -10.36 -10.09 -24.27
C PRO A 433 -9.86 -10.23 -25.72
N ALA A 434 -10.17 -11.34 -26.38
CA ALA A 434 -9.77 -11.60 -27.77
C ALA A 434 -10.38 -10.63 -28.80
N ASP A 435 -11.61 -10.16 -28.55
CA ASP A 435 -12.28 -9.20 -29.44
C ASP A 435 -11.65 -7.80 -29.31
N CYS A 436 -11.21 -7.48 -28.09
CA CYS A 436 -10.54 -6.24 -27.74
C CYS A 436 -9.06 -6.22 -28.25
N LEU A 437 -8.29 -7.30 -28.07
CA LEU A 437 -6.86 -7.38 -28.45
C LEU A 437 -6.57 -7.40 -29.97
N SER A 438 -7.61 -7.34 -30.82
CA SER A 438 -7.49 -7.50 -32.27
C SER A 438 -7.00 -6.25 -33.03
N SER A 439 -6.94 -5.08 -32.38
CA SER A 439 -6.29 -3.89 -32.94
C SER A 439 -4.95 -3.65 -32.24
N LYS A 440 -3.86 -3.97 -32.93
CA LYS A 440 -2.53 -3.39 -32.66
C LYS A 440 -2.59 -1.89 -32.90
N GLY A 441 -3.22 -1.16 -31.99
CA GLY A 441 -3.08 0.28 -31.93
C GLY A 441 -1.63 0.60 -31.63
N ASP A 442 -1.09 1.63 -32.28
CA ASP A 442 0.23 2.16 -31.93
C ASP A 442 0.26 2.37 -30.41
N VAL A 443 1.22 1.75 -29.71
CA VAL A 443 1.47 2.08 -28.29
C VAL A 443 1.73 3.59 -28.27
N PRO A 444 0.85 4.41 -27.65
CA PRO A 444 1.03 5.84 -27.71
C PRO A 444 2.34 6.19 -27.02
N GLU A 445 3.26 6.84 -27.74
CA GLU A 445 4.43 7.46 -27.13
C GLU A 445 3.92 8.60 -26.24
N PHE A 446 3.92 8.38 -24.93
CA PHE A 446 3.51 9.40 -23.96
C PHE A 446 4.53 10.53 -23.89
N ALA A 447 5.82 10.22 -23.96
CA ALA A 447 6.92 11.16 -24.08
C ALA A 447 8.23 10.45 -24.47
N SER A 448 9.22 11.26 -24.84
CA SER A 448 10.61 10.84 -24.99
C SER A 448 11.56 11.73 -24.18
N TRP A 449 12.54 11.10 -23.55
CA TRP A 449 13.65 11.77 -22.88
C TRP A 449 14.96 11.50 -23.62
N GLN A 450 15.72 12.57 -23.90
CA GLN A 450 17.00 12.48 -24.59
C GLN A 450 18.13 12.76 -23.60
N GLY A 451 18.70 11.70 -23.03
CA GLY A 451 19.80 11.79 -22.06
C GLY A 451 21.18 12.12 -22.65
N GLY A 452 21.29 12.22 -23.98
CA GLY A 452 22.55 12.55 -24.66
C GLY A 452 23.57 11.42 -24.75
N ALA A 453 23.21 10.20 -24.29
CA ALA A 453 24.00 8.98 -24.39
C ALA A 453 23.23 7.89 -25.17
N ALA A 454 23.97 6.90 -25.68
CA ALA A 454 23.38 5.67 -26.21
C ALA A 454 23.21 4.67 -25.07
N TYR A 455 22.01 4.60 -24.53
CA TYR A 455 21.68 3.64 -23.46
C TYR A 455 21.57 2.22 -24.03
N LEU A 456 22.16 1.27 -23.32
CA LEU A 456 22.21 -0.14 -23.69
C LEU A 456 21.17 -0.96 -22.93
N ASP A 457 20.85 -0.55 -21.70
CA ASP A 457 19.83 -1.18 -20.88
C ASP A 457 19.25 -0.17 -19.89
N LEU A 458 18.08 -0.50 -19.35
CA LEU A 458 17.49 0.24 -18.25
C LEU A 458 16.77 -0.67 -17.26
N ALA A 459 16.75 -0.26 -16.00
CA ALA A 459 15.89 -0.81 -14.96
C ALA A 459 14.98 0.29 -14.43
N VAL A 460 13.75 -0.07 -14.08
CA VAL A 460 12.78 0.87 -13.50
C VAL A 460 12.41 0.41 -12.11
N ARG A 461 12.42 1.34 -11.16
CA ARG A 461 11.88 1.12 -9.82
C ARG A 461 11.05 2.30 -9.36
N GLY A 462 9.79 2.04 -9.03
CA GLY A 462 8.84 3.10 -8.73
C GLY A 462 8.74 4.07 -9.91
N ASN A 463 9.05 5.34 -9.69
CA ASN A 463 9.10 6.36 -10.73
C ASN A 463 10.52 6.66 -11.21
N THR A 464 11.52 5.87 -10.85
CA THR A 464 12.92 6.15 -11.20
C THR A 464 13.43 5.13 -12.22
N ALA A 465 13.97 5.61 -13.34
CA ALA A 465 14.68 4.81 -14.32
C ALA A 465 16.20 4.94 -14.12
N TYR A 466 16.89 3.81 -14.23
CA TYR A 466 18.35 3.68 -14.14
C TYR A 466 18.82 3.21 -15.50
N CYS A 467 19.48 4.07 -16.26
CA CYS A 467 19.82 3.83 -17.65
C CYS A 467 21.34 3.70 -17.78
N VAL A 468 21.83 2.53 -18.18
CA VAL A 468 23.27 2.32 -18.39
C VAL A 468 23.65 2.52 -19.85
N SER A 469 24.83 3.09 -20.05
CA SER A 469 25.43 3.40 -21.34
C SER A 469 26.91 3.05 -21.32
N ASP A 470 27.63 3.37 -22.40
CA ASP A 470 29.09 3.27 -22.41
C ASP A 470 29.71 4.28 -21.42
N GLY A 471 30.19 3.78 -20.28
CA GLY A 471 30.90 4.54 -19.26
C GLY A 471 30.03 5.24 -18.21
N SER A 472 28.69 5.20 -18.31
CA SER A 472 27.84 5.89 -17.34
C SER A 472 26.49 5.24 -17.07
N MET A 473 25.95 5.55 -15.89
CA MET A 473 24.56 5.29 -15.52
C MET A 473 23.88 6.62 -15.20
N ASP A 474 22.78 6.90 -15.88
CA ASP A 474 21.90 8.04 -15.57
C ASP A 474 20.75 7.57 -14.69
N VAL A 475 20.38 8.39 -13.70
CA VAL A 475 19.20 8.20 -12.85
C VAL A 475 18.19 9.27 -13.23
N VAL A 476 17.00 8.82 -13.64
CA VAL A 476 15.96 9.67 -14.24
C VAL A 476 14.69 9.53 -13.41
N ASP A 477 14.19 10.65 -12.91
CA ASP A 477 12.85 10.75 -12.34
C ASP A 477 11.82 10.84 -13.45
N CYS A 478 10.90 9.88 -13.45
CA CYS A 478 9.80 9.71 -14.39
C CYS A 478 8.44 9.90 -13.70
N THR A 479 8.39 10.64 -12.58
CA THR A 479 7.13 10.94 -11.86
C THR A 479 6.15 11.69 -12.75
N ASP A 480 6.61 12.69 -13.51
CA ASP A 480 5.87 13.22 -14.65
C ASP A 480 6.32 12.46 -15.92
N PRO A 481 5.52 11.51 -16.43
CA PRO A 481 5.89 10.78 -17.64
C PRO A 481 5.97 11.69 -18.87
N ALA A 482 5.32 12.87 -18.85
CA ALA A 482 5.41 13.85 -19.93
C ALA A 482 6.73 14.64 -19.90
N GLN A 483 7.40 14.69 -18.74
CA GLN A 483 8.64 15.44 -18.53
C GLN A 483 9.63 14.70 -17.61
N PRO A 484 10.29 13.64 -18.09
CA PRO A 484 11.32 12.97 -17.31
C PRO A 484 12.53 13.88 -17.05
N ILE A 485 13.08 13.82 -15.83
CA ILE A 485 14.18 14.69 -15.38
C ILE A 485 15.35 13.82 -14.90
N ARG A 486 16.56 14.08 -15.40
CA ARG A 486 17.76 13.45 -14.83
C ARG A 486 18.04 14.01 -13.45
N THR A 487 17.96 13.16 -12.43
CA THR A 487 18.25 13.49 -11.04
C THR A 487 19.66 13.11 -10.60
N GLY A 488 20.31 12.19 -11.33
CA GLY A 488 21.65 11.71 -11.01
C GLY A 488 22.42 11.16 -12.20
N GLN A 489 23.74 11.09 -12.07
CA GLN A 489 24.63 10.41 -13.03
C GLN A 489 25.86 9.87 -12.32
N TYR A 490 26.26 8.64 -12.68
CA TYR A 490 27.52 8.03 -12.28
C TYR A 490 28.35 7.72 -13.53
N SER A 491 29.52 8.36 -13.68
CA SER A 491 30.30 8.36 -14.95
C SER A 491 31.60 7.55 -14.90
N ALA A 492 31.78 6.70 -13.89
CA ALA A 492 33.00 5.92 -13.68
C ALA A 492 32.75 4.41 -13.88
N LEU A 493 31.93 4.07 -14.89
CA LEU A 493 31.72 2.69 -15.34
C LEU A 493 32.64 2.37 -16.52
N GLY A 494 32.77 1.08 -16.82
CA GLY A 494 33.27 0.62 -18.11
C GLY A 494 32.12 0.50 -19.12
N LEU A 495 32.26 -0.47 -20.01
CA LEU A 495 31.20 -0.80 -20.97
C LEU A 495 30.12 -1.65 -20.28
N SER A 496 29.03 -1.02 -19.84
CA SER A 496 27.94 -1.66 -19.10
C SER A 496 26.80 -2.10 -20.01
N TYR A 497 26.41 -3.37 -19.93
CA TYR A 497 25.39 -3.95 -20.81
C TYR A 497 24.06 -4.23 -20.13
N GLY A 498 24.06 -4.34 -18.80
CA GLY A 498 22.87 -4.68 -18.05
C GLY A 498 22.82 -3.97 -16.71
N VAL A 499 21.63 -3.61 -16.27
CA VAL A 499 21.37 -3.03 -14.96
C VAL A 499 20.10 -3.59 -14.36
N ASP A 500 20.11 -3.80 -13.05
CA ASP A 500 18.91 -4.10 -12.26
C ASP A 500 19.04 -3.51 -10.84
N VAL A 501 17.92 -3.26 -10.16
CA VAL A 501 17.91 -2.48 -8.90
C VAL A 501 17.02 -3.08 -7.82
N PHE A 502 17.60 -3.36 -6.64
CA PHE A 502 16.90 -3.79 -5.42
C PHE A 502 17.36 -2.98 -4.20
N GLY A 503 16.49 -2.69 -3.23
CA GLY A 503 16.75 -1.72 -2.15
C GLY A 503 17.31 -0.35 -2.62
N THR A 504 18.51 -0.02 -2.16
CA THR A 504 19.27 1.15 -2.63
C THR A 504 20.44 0.74 -3.53
N THR A 505 20.44 -0.50 -4.01
CA THR A 505 21.58 -1.12 -4.70
C THR A 505 21.25 -1.31 -6.17
N ALA A 506 22.00 -0.65 -7.04
CA ALA A 506 22.00 -0.94 -8.48
C ALA A 506 23.13 -1.93 -8.80
N ALA A 507 22.76 -3.08 -9.35
CA ALA A 507 23.68 -4.08 -9.86
C ALA A 507 23.90 -3.83 -11.36
N ILE A 508 25.18 -3.81 -11.78
CA ILE A 508 25.56 -3.51 -13.15
C ILE A 508 26.43 -4.64 -13.69
N ALA A 509 26.01 -5.22 -14.81
CA ALA A 509 26.81 -6.11 -15.63
C ALA A 509 27.80 -5.28 -16.45
N ASP A 510 29.00 -5.08 -15.91
CA ASP A 510 30.07 -4.30 -16.52
C ASP A 510 31.07 -5.22 -17.21
N TYR A 511 31.22 -5.06 -18.52
CA TYR A 511 32.14 -5.87 -19.32
C TYR A 511 33.60 -5.76 -18.86
N SER A 512 34.00 -4.60 -18.34
CA SER A 512 35.38 -4.30 -17.96
C SER A 512 35.70 -4.72 -16.52
N TYR A 513 34.69 -4.73 -15.65
CA TYR A 513 34.89 -4.87 -14.21
C TYR A 513 34.14 -6.04 -13.56
N GLY A 514 33.28 -6.76 -14.29
CA GLY A 514 32.47 -7.84 -13.72
C GLY A 514 31.11 -7.35 -13.24
N LEU A 515 30.73 -7.73 -12.03
CA LEU A 515 29.53 -7.19 -11.36
C LEU A 515 29.94 -5.97 -10.54
N ARG A 516 29.27 -4.84 -10.79
CA ARG A 516 29.47 -3.58 -10.06
C ARG A 516 28.21 -3.27 -9.26
N LEU A 517 28.37 -2.87 -8.00
CA LEU A 517 27.27 -2.53 -7.10
C LEU A 517 27.37 -1.05 -6.76
N LEU A 518 26.34 -0.28 -7.11
CA LEU A 518 26.25 1.14 -6.78
C LEU A 518 25.19 1.37 -5.70
N ASP A 519 25.49 2.20 -4.71
CA ASP A 519 24.49 2.81 -3.84
C ASP A 519 23.85 3.99 -4.58
N VAL A 520 22.54 3.86 -4.79
CA VAL A 520 21.68 4.82 -5.48
C VAL A 520 20.63 5.44 -4.55
N SER A 521 20.80 5.33 -3.22
CA SER A 521 19.94 5.97 -2.22
C SER A 521 19.83 7.49 -2.40
N ASN A 522 20.92 8.11 -2.87
CA ASN A 522 20.97 9.53 -3.19
C ASN A 522 21.36 9.74 -4.66
N PRO A 523 20.43 10.14 -5.55
CA PRO A 523 20.75 10.36 -6.96
C PRO A 523 21.76 11.50 -7.18
N GLY A 524 21.86 12.45 -6.25
CA GLY A 524 22.87 13.52 -6.28
C GLY A 524 24.28 13.07 -5.85
N ASN A 525 24.41 11.87 -5.26
CA ASN A 525 25.68 11.30 -4.80
C ASN A 525 25.65 9.77 -4.92
N ILE A 526 25.74 9.27 -6.15
CA ILE A 526 25.81 7.83 -6.44
C ILE A 526 27.22 7.33 -6.15
N GLN A 527 27.34 6.21 -5.42
CA GLN A 527 28.63 5.68 -4.99
C GLN A 527 28.83 4.23 -5.41
N LEU A 528 30.03 3.88 -5.89
CA LEU A 528 30.42 2.48 -6.03
C LEU A 528 30.66 1.90 -4.63
N VAL A 529 29.84 0.94 -4.23
CA VAL A 529 29.97 0.27 -2.93
C VAL A 529 30.75 -1.03 -3.03
N GLY A 530 30.66 -1.74 -4.16
CA GLY A 530 31.43 -2.96 -4.35
C GLY A 530 31.62 -3.39 -5.79
N GLU A 531 32.57 -4.30 -5.98
CA GLU A 531 32.95 -4.87 -7.27
C GLU A 531 33.27 -6.35 -7.08
N LEU A 532 32.69 -7.20 -7.92
CA LEU A 532 33.02 -8.62 -8.03
C LEU A 532 33.59 -8.89 -9.43
N PRO A 533 34.92 -9.02 -9.55
CA PRO A 533 35.55 -9.37 -10.82
C PRO A 533 35.13 -10.76 -11.31
N ILE A 534 34.57 -10.84 -12.52
CA ILE A 534 34.17 -12.11 -13.15
C ILE A 534 35.17 -12.43 -14.27
N SER A 535 36.10 -13.34 -13.98
CA SER A 535 37.20 -13.66 -14.90
C SER A 535 36.79 -14.60 -16.04
N GLY A 536 37.30 -14.33 -17.25
CA GLY A 536 37.17 -15.24 -18.40
C GLY A 536 35.77 -15.33 -18.99
N ALA A 537 34.94 -14.31 -18.79
CA ALA A 537 33.59 -14.23 -19.28
C ALA A 537 33.19 -12.78 -19.59
N ASN A 538 32.04 -12.61 -20.23
CA ASN A 538 31.56 -11.31 -20.69
C ASN A 538 30.20 -11.04 -20.01
N PRO A 539 30.18 -10.34 -18.86
CA PRO A 539 28.93 -9.89 -18.24
C PRO A 539 28.07 -9.15 -19.24
N TYR A 540 26.78 -9.50 -19.31
CA TYR A 540 25.87 -8.96 -20.31
C TYR A 540 24.55 -8.50 -19.72
N LYS A 541 23.95 -9.33 -18.86
CA LYS A 541 22.70 -9.02 -18.17
C LYS A 541 22.84 -9.33 -16.70
N VAL A 542 22.06 -8.64 -15.88
CA VAL A 542 21.98 -8.90 -14.44
C VAL A 542 20.53 -8.88 -14.01
N ALA A 543 20.19 -9.76 -13.06
CA ALA A 543 18.96 -9.70 -12.28
C ALA A 543 19.33 -9.69 -10.80
N ILE A 544 18.61 -8.92 -9.99
CA ILE A 544 18.84 -8.81 -8.53
C ILE A 544 17.55 -9.12 -7.77
N ASP A 545 17.67 -9.97 -6.75
CA ASP A 545 16.58 -10.25 -5.80
C ASP A 545 17.16 -10.32 -4.39
N GLY A 546 16.72 -9.41 -3.51
CA GLY A 546 17.24 -9.33 -2.16
C GLY A 546 18.76 -9.20 -2.10
N ASP A 547 19.36 -10.20 -1.48
CA ASP A 547 20.81 -10.33 -1.26
C ASP A 547 21.52 -11.15 -2.34
N VAL A 548 20.88 -11.42 -3.48
CA VAL A 548 21.43 -12.25 -4.55
C VAL A 548 21.42 -11.53 -5.90
N ALA A 549 22.54 -11.59 -6.62
CA ALA A 549 22.66 -11.14 -7.99
C ALA A 549 22.96 -12.31 -8.94
N TYR A 550 22.22 -12.38 -10.05
CA TYR A 550 22.38 -13.33 -11.13
C TYR A 550 22.95 -12.62 -12.35
N VAL A 551 24.16 -12.98 -12.77
CA VAL A 551 24.86 -12.29 -13.86
C VAL A 551 24.99 -13.20 -15.06
N ALA A 552 24.24 -12.91 -16.11
CA ALA A 552 24.34 -13.60 -17.39
C ALA A 552 25.65 -13.23 -18.10
N LEU A 553 26.32 -14.25 -18.62
CA LEU A 553 27.54 -14.10 -19.39
C LEU A 553 27.24 -14.48 -20.83
N ILE A 554 27.61 -13.63 -21.80
CA ILE A 554 27.41 -13.95 -23.23
C ILE A 554 27.96 -15.35 -23.54
N ARG A 555 29.09 -15.72 -22.93
CA ARG A 555 29.66 -17.06 -23.02
C ARG A 555 30.01 -17.59 -21.63
N GLY A 556 29.65 -18.84 -21.37
CA GLY A 556 29.97 -19.53 -20.12
C GLY A 556 28.91 -19.43 -19.03
N GLY A 557 27.64 -19.29 -19.44
CA GLY A 557 26.43 -19.34 -18.60
C GLY A 557 26.26 -18.14 -17.70
N PHE A 558 25.97 -18.36 -16.42
CA PHE A 558 25.71 -17.28 -15.48
C PHE A 558 26.40 -17.49 -14.12
N VAL A 559 26.61 -16.39 -13.40
CA VAL A 559 27.16 -16.36 -12.05
C VAL A 559 26.04 -16.05 -11.06
N ILE A 560 26.06 -16.72 -9.91
CA ILE A 560 25.25 -16.38 -8.75
C ILE A 560 26.19 -15.74 -7.72
N ALA A 561 25.92 -14.49 -7.36
CA ALA A 561 26.67 -13.73 -6.38
C ALA A 561 25.79 -13.42 -5.16
N ASP A 562 26.36 -13.58 -3.98
CA ASP A 562 25.82 -13.07 -2.72
C ASP A 562 26.31 -11.64 -2.54
N ILE A 563 25.36 -10.76 -2.32
CA ILE A 563 25.51 -9.32 -2.19
C ILE A 563 24.89 -8.80 -0.89
N SER A 564 24.65 -9.68 0.10
CA SER A 564 24.16 -9.31 1.45
C SER A 564 25.03 -8.26 2.14
N ASP A 565 26.34 -8.27 1.85
CA ASP A 565 27.25 -7.16 2.09
C ASP A 565 27.70 -6.59 0.73
N PRO A 566 27.08 -5.51 0.22
CA PRO A 566 27.43 -4.92 -1.06
C PRO A 566 28.88 -4.44 -1.14
N ALA A 567 29.57 -4.22 -0.01
CA ALA A 567 30.98 -3.83 0.00
C ALA A 567 31.93 -5.01 -0.23
N HIS A 568 31.46 -6.24 0.01
CA HIS A 568 32.24 -7.46 -0.13
C HIS A 568 31.45 -8.56 -0.87
N PRO A 569 31.04 -8.34 -2.13
CA PRO A 569 30.25 -9.32 -2.88
C PRO A 569 31.04 -10.61 -3.14
N ILE A 570 30.37 -11.75 -3.03
CA ILE A 570 30.98 -13.08 -3.13
C ILE A 570 30.29 -13.89 -4.22
N GLN A 571 31.05 -14.39 -5.19
CA GLN A 571 30.56 -15.42 -6.11
C GLN A 571 30.26 -16.72 -5.35
N LYS A 572 28.99 -17.11 -5.23
CA LYS A 572 28.56 -18.39 -4.63
C LYS A 572 28.69 -19.55 -5.61
N SER A 573 28.29 -19.32 -6.86
CA SER A 573 28.23 -20.39 -7.86
C SER A 573 28.40 -19.85 -9.28
N ARG A 574 28.75 -20.76 -10.20
CA ARG A 574 28.71 -20.54 -11.63
C ARG A 574 28.05 -21.73 -12.29
N VAL A 575 27.04 -21.46 -13.10
CA VAL A 575 26.37 -22.46 -13.92
C VAL A 575 26.89 -22.29 -15.35
N ASN A 576 27.48 -23.33 -15.91
CA ASN A 576 28.02 -23.28 -17.26
C ASN A 576 26.92 -23.61 -18.27
N LEU A 577 26.65 -22.65 -19.15
CA LEU A 577 25.88 -22.79 -20.37
C LEU A 577 26.73 -22.27 -21.53
N ASP A 578 26.37 -22.61 -22.76
CA ASP A 578 27.10 -22.11 -23.93
C ASP A 578 26.91 -20.60 -24.05
N TYR A 579 25.67 -20.12 -23.86
CA TYR A 579 25.32 -18.70 -23.86
C TYR A 579 24.37 -18.35 -22.71
N ALA A 580 24.36 -17.10 -22.28
CA ALA A 580 23.28 -16.55 -21.46
C ALA A 580 23.07 -15.08 -21.86
N TYR A 581 22.00 -14.83 -22.60
CA TYR A 581 21.70 -13.49 -23.13
C TYR A 581 20.79 -12.67 -22.22
N ASP A 582 19.94 -13.34 -21.44
CA ASP A 582 19.02 -12.70 -20.52
C ASP A 582 18.85 -13.58 -19.28
N VAL A 583 18.57 -12.92 -18.16
CA VAL A 583 18.27 -13.57 -16.89
C VAL A 583 17.12 -12.83 -16.22
N LYS A 584 16.12 -13.56 -15.75
CA LYS A 584 15.03 -13.02 -14.94
C LYS A 584 14.72 -13.96 -13.79
N GLU A 585 14.64 -13.39 -12.59
CA GLU A 585 14.13 -14.07 -11.41
C GLU A 585 12.63 -13.78 -11.30
N LYS A 586 11.85 -14.81 -10.99
CA LYS A 586 10.47 -14.69 -10.55
C LYS A 586 10.08 -15.92 -9.74
N ASP A 587 9.41 -15.72 -8.62
CA ASP A 587 8.80 -16.77 -7.78
C ASP A 587 9.81 -17.87 -7.36
N ASN A 588 11.03 -17.48 -6.98
CA ASN A 588 12.17 -18.37 -6.66
C ASN A 588 12.68 -19.20 -7.85
N LEU A 589 12.35 -18.81 -9.08
CA LEU A 589 12.86 -19.44 -10.30
C LEU A 589 13.70 -18.44 -11.08
N LEU A 590 14.87 -18.90 -11.54
CA LEU A 590 15.70 -18.16 -12.48
C LEU A 590 15.45 -18.68 -13.90
N TYR A 591 14.97 -17.81 -14.76
CA TYR A 591 14.78 -18.01 -16.18
C TYR A 591 16.02 -17.49 -16.93
N VAL A 592 16.59 -18.30 -17.83
CA VAL A 592 17.86 -17.97 -18.52
C VAL A 592 17.72 -18.19 -20.03
N ALA A 593 17.95 -17.17 -20.84
CA ALA A 593 17.94 -17.34 -22.30
C ALA A 593 19.29 -17.91 -22.80
N ASP A 594 19.39 -19.23 -23.00
CA ASP A 594 20.59 -19.97 -23.50
C ASP A 594 20.69 -19.97 -25.04
N GLY A 595 20.56 -18.80 -25.65
CA GLY A 595 20.80 -18.61 -27.08
C GLY A 595 19.98 -19.52 -27.99
N TYR A 596 20.65 -20.47 -28.66
CA TYR A 596 19.98 -21.41 -29.58
C TYR A 596 19.25 -22.56 -28.86
N SER A 597 19.53 -22.78 -27.58
CA SER A 597 18.91 -23.84 -26.78
C SER A 597 17.54 -23.44 -26.26
N GLY A 598 17.18 -22.14 -26.28
CA GLY A 598 15.90 -21.63 -25.78
C GLY A 598 16.01 -21.05 -24.36
N LEU A 599 14.98 -21.30 -23.55
CA LEU A 599 14.83 -20.88 -22.15
C LEU A 599 15.34 -21.95 -21.17
#